data_AF-A0A7L8CYH2-F1
#
_entry.id   AF-A0A7L8CYH2-F1
#
_cell.length_a   1.000
_cell.length_b   1.000
_cell.length_c   1.000
_cell.angle_alpha   90.00
_cell.angle_beta   90.00
_cell.angle_gamma   90.00
#
_symmetry.space_group_name_H-M   'P 1'
#
loop_
_entity.id
_entity.type
_entity.pdbx_description
1 polymer ?
#
loop_
_entity_poly.entity_id
_entity_poly.type
_entity_poly.pdbx_seq_one_letter_code
_entity_poly.pdbx_strand_id
1 'polypeptide(L)'
;MPCEYKAKSGQVVEFDLDRVVDVALGFSLARPTWTATLIYVSATDAFVELRSSPQDYRGNSAEESEEVDLVYMSAAFGLNSEQAALVKSDQASWRTIDLRGRA
;
A
#
# COMPACT_ATOMS: atom_id res chain seq x y z
N MET A 1 -2.36 15.40 -4.24
CA MET A 1 -3.82 15.25 -4.51
C MET A 1 -4.45 14.57 -3.30
N PRO A 2 -5.58 15.08 -2.75
CA PRO A 2 -6.20 14.47 -1.57
C PRO A 2 -6.82 13.12 -1.94
N CYS A 3 -6.48 12.09 -1.17
CA CYS A 3 -6.99 10.75 -1.28
C CYS A 3 -7.45 10.26 0.09
N GLU A 4 -8.25 9.20 0.09
CA GLU A 4 -8.82 8.63 1.29
C GLU A 4 -8.36 7.17 1.45
N TYR A 5 -8.17 6.75 2.70
CA TYR A 5 -8.07 5.34 3.05
C TYR A 5 -8.98 5.01 4.22
N LYS A 6 -9.40 3.74 4.29
CA LYS A 6 -10.11 3.21 5.43
C LYS A 6 -9.10 2.74 6.49
N ALA A 7 -9.08 3.41 7.63
CA ALA A 7 -8.30 2.98 8.79
C ALA A 7 -8.82 1.66 9.35
N LYS A 8 -7.99 0.91 10.08
CA LYS A 8 -8.45 -0.35 10.71
C LYS A 8 -9.53 -0.13 11.77
N SER A 9 -9.61 1.08 12.31
CA SER A 9 -10.70 1.52 13.19
C SER A 9 -12.05 1.68 12.49
N GLY A 10 -12.08 1.63 11.16
CA GLY A 10 -13.24 1.89 10.31
C GLY A 10 -13.44 3.36 9.95
N GLN A 11 -12.60 4.26 10.46
CA GLN A 11 -12.62 5.68 10.08
C GLN A 11 -12.06 5.87 8.67
N VAL A 12 -12.59 6.85 7.95
CA VAL A 12 -12.01 7.33 6.69
C VAL A 12 -11.04 8.44 7.02
N VAL A 13 -9.82 8.35 6.48
CA VAL A 13 -8.73 9.29 6.73
C VAL A 13 -8.23 9.85 5.41
N GLU A 14 -8.18 11.17 5.31
CA GLU A 14 -7.61 11.87 4.17
C GLU A 14 -6.08 11.96 4.28
N PHE A 15 -5.40 11.79 3.16
CA PHE A 15 -3.97 11.95 3.03
C PHE A 15 -3.60 12.51 1.65
N ASP A 16 -2.38 13.02 1.53
CA ASP A 16 -1.87 13.56 0.28
C ASP A 16 -0.92 12.56 -0.38
N LEU A 17 -1.29 12.04 -1.56
CA LEU A 17 -0.46 11.11 -2.33
C LEU A 17 0.91 11.71 -2.69
N ASP A 18 1.04 13.03 -2.76
CA ASP A 18 2.31 13.68 -3.09
C ASP A 18 3.31 13.65 -1.90
N ARG A 19 2.88 13.16 -0.73
CA ARG A 19 3.65 13.13 0.52
C ARG A 19 3.81 11.72 1.11
N VAL A 20 3.57 10.68 0.31
CA VAL A 20 3.72 9.28 0.73
C VAL A 20 5.02 8.69 0.22
N VAL A 21 5.42 7.57 0.82
CA VAL A 21 6.55 6.76 0.33
C VAL A 21 6.01 5.49 -0.28
N ASP A 22 6.34 5.23 -1.53
CA ASP A 22 6.06 3.95 -2.19
C ASP A 22 6.97 2.85 -1.61
N VAL A 23 6.38 1.91 -0.88
CA VAL A 23 7.11 0.87 -0.16
C VAL A 23 7.33 -0.35 -1.05
N ALA A 24 6.25 -0.90 -1.59
CA ALA A 24 6.29 -2.11 -2.41
C ALA A 24 5.12 -2.16 -3.41
N LEU A 25 5.34 -2.85 -4.53
CA LEU A 25 4.34 -3.16 -5.55
C LEU A 25 4.15 -4.67 -5.62
N GLY A 26 2.93 -5.14 -5.74
CA GLY A 26 2.62 -6.56 -5.75
C GLY A 26 1.15 -6.85 -6.05
N PHE A 27 0.63 -7.89 -5.40
CA PHE A 27 -0.75 -8.32 -5.52
C PHE A 27 -1.42 -8.33 -4.14
N SER A 28 -2.71 -8.03 -4.10
CA SER A 28 -3.45 -8.02 -2.85
C SER A 28 -3.75 -9.44 -2.37
N LEU A 29 -3.56 -9.68 -1.07
CA LEU A 29 -4.09 -10.88 -0.42
C LEU A 29 -5.59 -10.78 -0.13
N ALA A 30 -6.10 -9.56 0.13
CA ALA A 30 -7.51 -9.33 0.39
C ALA A 30 -8.38 -9.46 -0.87
N ARG A 31 -7.84 -9.08 -2.04
CA ARG A 31 -8.51 -9.16 -3.34
C ARG A 31 -7.66 -9.96 -4.33
N PRO A 32 -7.86 -11.28 -4.46
CA PRO A 32 -7.09 -12.09 -5.40
C PRO A 32 -7.16 -11.50 -6.82
N THR A 33 -6.04 -11.53 -7.55
CA THR A 33 -5.85 -10.96 -8.91
C THR A 33 -5.75 -9.43 -9.01
N TRP A 34 -6.02 -8.70 -7.92
CA TRP A 34 -5.86 -7.24 -7.92
C TRP A 34 -4.40 -6.89 -7.67
N THR A 35 -3.93 -5.89 -8.39
CA THR A 35 -2.62 -5.28 -8.11
C THR A 35 -2.71 -4.43 -6.86
N ALA A 36 -1.62 -4.36 -6.10
CA ALA A 36 -1.54 -3.58 -4.89
C ALA A 36 -0.23 -2.79 -4.81
N THR A 37 -0.33 -1.55 -4.37
CA THR A 37 0.77 -0.68 -3.99
C THR A 37 0.70 -0.45 -2.49
N LEU A 38 1.74 -0.84 -1.79
CA LEU A 38 1.91 -0.52 -0.39
C LEU A 38 2.62 0.82 -0.27
N ILE A 39 1.97 1.76 0.39
CA ILE A 39 2.53 3.09 0.69
C ILE A 39 2.67 3.28 2.20
N TYR A 40 3.55 4.20 2.57
CA TYR A 40 3.67 4.69 3.93
C TYR A 40 3.27 6.16 3.99
N VAL A 41 2.31 6.48 4.87
CA VAL A 41 1.78 7.83 5.10
C VAL A 41 2.40 8.36 6.38
N SER A 42 3.41 9.21 6.25
CA SER A 42 4.16 9.74 7.40
C SER A 42 3.34 10.64 8.32
N ALA A 43 2.32 11.31 7.80
CA ALA A 43 1.43 12.19 8.58
C ALA A 43 0.61 11.43 9.64
N THR A 44 0.28 10.17 9.37
CA THR A 44 -0.53 9.31 10.25
C THR A 44 0.23 8.10 10.79
N ASP A 45 1.52 7.98 10.46
CA ASP A 45 2.38 6.82 10.76
C ASP A 45 1.76 5.48 10.34
N ALA A 46 1.03 5.49 9.23
CA ALA A 46 0.24 4.35 8.76
C ALA A 46 0.81 3.73 7.47
N PHE A 47 0.73 2.41 7.37
CA PHE A 47 0.90 1.70 6.11
C PHE A 47 -0.45 1.49 5.46
N VAL A 48 -0.56 1.83 4.18
CA VAL A 48 -1.82 1.76 3.44
C VAL A 48 -1.59 0.95 2.17
N GLU A 49 -2.46 -0.02 1.93
CA GLU A 49 -2.53 -0.76 0.68
C GLU A 49 -3.52 -0.06 -0.25
N LEU A 50 -3.01 0.39 -1.40
CA LEU A 50 -3.80 0.87 -2.53
C LEU A 50 -4.00 -0.29 -3.50
N ARG A 51 -5.24 -0.71 -3.72
CA ARG A 51 -5.60 -1.85 -4.55
C ARG A 51 -6.31 -1.36 -5.81
N SER A 52 -5.97 -1.95 -6.94
CA SER A 52 -6.64 -1.68 -8.22
C SER A 52 -7.00 -3.00 -8.90
N SER A 53 -8.26 -3.09 -9.33
CA SER A 53 -8.76 -4.27 -10.03
C SER A 53 -8.15 -4.40 -11.42
N PRO A 54 -8.19 -5.61 -12.03
CA PRO A 54 -8.01 -5.72 -13.47
C PRO A 54 -8.99 -4.80 -14.20
N GLN A 55 -8.60 -4.30 -15.37
CA GLN A 55 -9.48 -3.49 -16.21
C GLN A 55 -10.64 -4.35 -16.76
N ASP A 56 -11.84 -3.80 -16.77
CA ASP A 56 -12.98 -4.40 -17.47
C ASP A 56 -12.85 -4.26 -19.00
N TYR A 57 -13.79 -4.84 -19.75
CA TYR A 57 -13.78 -4.76 -21.22
C TYR A 57 -13.96 -3.33 -21.78
N ARG A 58 -14.30 -2.36 -20.93
CA ARG A 58 -14.42 -0.93 -21.25
C ARG A 58 -13.20 -0.12 -20.78
N GLY A 59 -12.23 -0.77 -20.13
CA GLY A 59 -11.03 -0.13 -19.59
C GLY A 59 -11.19 0.47 -18.18
N ASN A 60 -12.30 0.25 -17.48
CA ASN A 60 -12.48 0.76 -16.12
C ASN A 60 -11.81 -0.17 -15.09
N SER A 61 -11.32 0.42 -13.99
CA SER A 61 -10.82 -0.31 -12.82
C SER A 61 -11.50 0.19 -11.55
N ALA A 62 -11.77 -0.71 -10.61
CA ALA A 62 -12.19 -0.36 -9.26
C ALA A 62 -10.96 -0.21 -8.35
N GLU A 63 -11.01 0.76 -7.45
CA GLU A 63 -9.90 1.06 -6.53
C GLU A 63 -10.36 1.02 -5.07
N GLU A 64 -9.49 0.54 -4.19
CA GLU A 64 -9.73 0.47 -2.75
C GLU A 64 -8.45 0.82 -1.99
N SER A 65 -8.56 1.60 -0.92
CA SER A 65 -7.43 2.00 -0.07
C SER A 65 -7.71 1.64 1.39
N GLU A 66 -6.83 0.86 2.02
CA GLU A 66 -7.03 0.37 3.39
C GLU A 66 -5.73 0.31 4.18
N GLU A 67 -5.80 0.66 5.46
CA GLU A 67 -4.68 0.53 6.39
C GLU A 67 -4.38 -0.94 6.68
N VAL A 68 -3.09 -1.28 6.63
CA VAL A 68 -2.60 -2.65 6.84
C VAL A 68 -1.62 -2.72 8.00
N ASP A 69 -1.57 -3.89 8.64
CA ASP A 69 -0.61 -4.16 9.70
C ASP A 69 0.61 -4.93 9.18
N LEU A 70 1.60 -5.08 10.06
CA LEU A 70 2.83 -5.79 9.74
C LEU A 70 2.61 -7.27 9.38
N VAL A 71 1.59 -7.91 9.96
CA VAL A 71 1.28 -9.32 9.66
C VAL A 71 0.84 -9.44 8.20
N TYR A 72 -0.05 -8.56 7.76
CA TYR A 72 -0.48 -8.49 6.37
C TYR A 72 0.68 -8.11 5.44
N MET A 73 1.47 -7.09 5.79
CA MET A 73 2.62 -6.65 4.97
C MET A 73 3.65 -7.78 4.76
N SER A 74 3.92 -8.56 5.81
CA SER A 74 4.83 -9.71 5.74
C SER A 74 4.25 -10.80 4.85
N ALA A 75 2.96 -11.12 4.98
CA ALA A 75 2.32 -12.16 4.18
C ALA A 75 2.17 -11.76 2.69
N ALA A 76 1.76 -10.53 2.41
CA ALA A 76 1.46 -10.06 1.05
C ALA A 76 2.71 -9.59 0.29
N PHE A 77 3.63 -8.91 0.99
CA PHE A 77 4.77 -8.23 0.37
C PHE A 77 6.12 -8.72 0.89
N GLY A 78 6.16 -9.69 1.81
CA GLY A 78 7.40 -10.19 2.38
C GLY A 78 8.17 -9.17 3.22
N LEU A 79 7.51 -8.09 3.66
CA LEU A 79 8.12 -7.03 4.45
C LEU A 79 8.14 -7.38 5.94
N ASN A 80 9.32 -7.35 6.54
CA ASN A 80 9.49 -7.60 7.97
C ASN A 80 9.48 -6.30 8.80
N SER A 81 9.55 -6.43 10.13
CA SER A 81 9.55 -5.30 11.07
C SER A 81 10.73 -4.34 10.88
N GLU A 82 11.90 -4.86 10.52
CA GLU A 82 13.11 -4.05 10.34
C GLU A 82 12.97 -3.17 9.10
N GLN A 83 12.48 -3.74 8.00
CA GLN A 83 12.18 -3.01 6.78
C GLN A 83 11.10 -1.96 6.99
N ALA A 84 10.03 -2.30 7.73
CA ALA A 84 9.00 -1.33 8.10
C ALA A 84 9.57 -0.18 8.93
N ALA A 85 10.45 -0.47 9.90
CA ALA A 85 11.12 0.57 10.69
C ALA A 85 12.05 1.45 9.83
N LEU A 86 12.79 0.85 8.88
CA LEU A 86 13.65 1.58 7.95
C LEU A 86 12.85 2.55 7.08
N VAL A 87 11.71 2.12 6.53
CA VAL A 87 10.80 3.02 5.78
C VAL A 87 10.41 4.22 6.63
N LYS A 88 10.07 4.00 7.90
CA LYS A 88 9.66 5.07 8.82
C LYS A 88 10.81 6.05 9.11
N SER A 89 12.01 5.53 9.38
CA SER A 89 13.17 6.32 9.81
C SER A 89 13.95 6.99 8.67
N ASP A 90 13.94 6.42 7.47
CA ASP A 90 14.74 6.87 6.33
C ASP A 90 13.95 6.82 5.01
N GLN A 91 12.86 7.59 5.00
CA GLN A 91 11.91 7.68 3.89
C GLN A 91 12.57 8.09 2.56
N ALA A 92 13.58 8.97 2.62
CA ALA A 92 14.22 9.54 1.43
C ALA A 92 15.18 8.56 0.71
N SER A 93 15.77 7.62 1.45
CA SER A 93 16.68 6.63 0.87
C SER A 93 15.97 5.35 0.44
N TRP A 94 14.73 5.14 0.91
CA TRP A 94 13.96 3.94 0.59
C TRP A 94 13.77 3.76 -0.92
N ARG A 95 13.85 2.51 -1.37
CA ARG A 95 13.61 2.13 -2.75
C ARG A 95 12.43 1.18 -2.81
N THR A 96 11.43 1.55 -3.59
CA THR A 96 10.24 0.74 -3.82
C THR A 96 10.62 -0.64 -4.34
N ILE A 97 10.06 -1.67 -3.71
CA ILE A 97 10.30 -3.06 -4.07
C ILE A 97 9.21 -3.52 -5.04
N ASP A 98 9.55 -3.90 -6.26
CA ASP A 98 8.58 -4.47 -7.21
C ASP A 98 8.56 -6.01 -7.16
N LEU A 99 7.45 -6.57 -6.68
CA LEU A 99 7.24 -8.00 -6.52
C LEU A 99 6.35 -8.60 -7.62
N ARG A 100 5.84 -7.79 -8.56
CA ARG A 100 4.93 -8.26 -9.61
C ARG A 100 5.58 -9.23 -10.59
N GLY A 101 6.91 -9.18 -10.71
CA GLY A 101 7.71 -10.10 -11.54
C GLY A 101 8.10 -11.42 -10.86
N ARG A 102 7.69 -11.68 -9.61
CA ARG A 102 7.98 -12.93 -8.88
C ARG A 102 6.89 -14.00 -8.99
N ALA A 103 5.82 -13.73 -9.74
CA ALA A 103 4.70 -14.64 -9.97
C ALA A 103 4.98 -15.65 -11.09
#